data_AF-A0A1V3C924-F1
#
_entry.id   AF-A0A1V3C924-F1
#
_cell.length_a   1.000
_cell.length_b   1.000
_cell.length_c   1.000
_cell.angle_alpha   90.00
_cell.angle_beta   90.00
_cell.angle_gamma   90.00
#
_symmetry.space_group_name_H-M   'P 1'
#
loop_
_entity.id
_entity.type
_entity.pdbx_description
1 polymer ?
#
loop_
_entity_poly.entity_id
_entity_poly.type
_entity_poly.pdbx_seq_one_letter_code
_entity_poly.pdbx_strand_id
1 'polypeptide(L)'
;MRPHDTVVTGTVDFGVVRRTPTGWRVDGGEEVPDLVSAMVLADLLSRESGARLPRAQAPGRAPEGASEVERLRHTIAQLEHALHSRVVVEQAIGVLAERHTMEPREAFERLRSSARSRGRKVADLALDVVESSTSPLTALPDELDASPGPR
;
A
#
# COMPACT_ATOMS: atom_id res chain seq x y z
N MET A 1 -24.44 35.20 14.58
CA MET A 1 -24.31 34.95 13.13
C MET A 1 -22.84 35.00 12.73
N ARG A 2 -22.19 33.83 12.64
CA ARG A 2 -21.16 33.40 11.66
C ARG A 2 -20.97 31.88 11.87
N PRO A 3 -21.36 31.03 10.92
CA PRO A 3 -21.19 29.59 11.01
C PRO A 3 -19.79 29.17 10.52
N HIS A 4 -19.23 28.22 11.26
CA HIS A 4 -18.15 27.28 10.97
C HIS A 4 -17.54 27.29 9.56
N ASP A 5 -16.25 27.64 9.48
CA ASP A 5 -15.35 27.16 8.43
C ASP A 5 -15.22 25.64 8.58
N THR A 6 -16.02 24.89 7.82
CA THR A 6 -15.80 23.46 7.62
C THR A 6 -14.61 23.33 6.68
N VAL A 7 -13.45 23.01 7.22
CA VAL A 7 -12.34 22.46 6.43
C VAL A 7 -12.82 21.12 5.89
N VAL A 8 -13.37 21.13 4.67
CA VAL A 8 -13.55 19.92 3.88
C VAL A 8 -12.13 19.49 3.52
N THR A 9 -11.54 18.64 4.35
CA THR A 9 -10.42 17.81 3.96
C THR A 9 -10.96 16.88 2.88
N GLY A 10 -10.92 17.35 1.63
CA GLY A 10 -11.20 16.52 0.47
C GLY A 10 -10.14 15.44 0.46
N THR A 11 -10.47 14.28 1.03
CA THR A 11 -9.87 13.02 0.60
C THR A 11 -10.17 12.97 -0.89
N VAL A 12 -9.18 13.36 -1.69
CA VAL A 12 -9.31 13.34 -3.13
C VAL A 12 -9.46 11.86 -3.47
N ASP A 13 -10.70 11.50 -3.80
CA ASP A 13 -11.16 10.14 -4.00
C ASP A 13 -10.70 9.70 -5.39
N PHE A 14 -9.37 9.56 -5.56
CA PHE A 14 -8.75 9.27 -6.85
C PHE A 14 -9.12 7.85 -7.28
N GLY A 15 -9.68 7.73 -8.48
CA GLY A 15 -10.01 6.45 -9.11
C GLY A 15 -11.40 5.92 -8.77
N VAL A 16 -12.32 6.75 -8.28
CA VAL A 16 -13.69 6.31 -7.99
C VAL A 16 -14.56 6.34 -9.24
N VAL A 17 -14.95 5.14 -9.67
CA VAL A 17 -15.85 4.92 -10.79
C VAL A 17 -17.31 5.07 -10.33
N ARG A 18 -18.05 5.98 -10.96
CA ARG A 18 -19.48 6.23 -10.69
C ARG A 18 -20.32 6.00 -11.95
N ARG A 19 -21.48 5.36 -11.77
CA ARG A 19 -22.47 5.19 -12.84
C ARG A 19 -23.21 6.52 -13.06
N THR A 20 -23.40 6.91 -14.32
CA THR A 20 -24.19 8.08 -14.74
C THR A 20 -25.46 7.63 -15.49
N PRO A 21 -26.37 8.55 -15.86
CA PRO A 21 -27.53 8.20 -16.67
C PRO A 21 -27.17 7.63 -18.05
N THR A 22 -26.04 8.04 -18.62
CA THR A 22 -25.64 7.74 -20.02
C THR A 22 -24.35 6.93 -20.14
N GLY A 23 -23.69 6.58 -19.03
CA GLY A 23 -22.45 5.83 -19.04
C GLY A 23 -21.80 5.71 -17.66
N TRP A 24 -20.49 5.89 -17.63
CA TRP A 24 -19.65 5.81 -16.44
C TRP A 24 -18.71 6.99 -16.37
N ARG A 25 -18.32 7.40 -15.16
CA ARG A 25 -17.37 8.50 -14.96
C ARG A 25 -16.33 8.10 -13.93
N VAL A 26 -15.07 8.42 -14.18
CA VAL A 26 -13.98 8.31 -13.20
C VAL A 26 -13.75 9.70 -12.61
N ASP A 27 -13.85 9.83 -11.30
CA ASP A 27 -13.72 11.09 -10.57
C ASP A 27 -14.67 12.18 -11.13
N GLY A 28 -14.21 13.43 -11.20
CA GLY A 28 -14.92 14.55 -11.84
C GLY A 28 -14.66 14.68 -13.36
N GLY A 29 -14.12 13.62 -13.99
CA GLY A 29 -13.66 13.64 -15.39
C GLY A 29 -14.75 13.46 -16.45
N GLU A 30 -14.31 13.23 -17.68
CA GLU A 30 -15.17 12.97 -18.84
C GLU A 30 -15.98 11.67 -18.67
N GLU A 31 -17.17 11.64 -19.29
CA GLU A 31 -18.01 10.45 -19.28
C GLU A 31 -17.58 9.45 -20.35
N VAL A 32 -17.45 8.18 -19.97
CA VAL A 32 -17.08 7.06 -20.84
C VAL A 32 -18.27 6.11 -21.03
N PRO A 33 -18.37 5.46 -22.21
CA PRO A 33 -19.59 4.75 -22.60
C PRO A 33 -19.84 3.46 -21.80
N ASP A 34 -18.81 2.80 -21.29
CA ASP A 34 -18.91 1.51 -20.61
C ASP A 34 -17.96 1.39 -19.40
N LEU A 35 -18.23 0.40 -18.56
CA LEU A 35 -17.50 0.17 -17.31
C LEU A 35 -16.04 -0.22 -17.55
N VAL A 36 -15.75 -0.96 -18.63
CA VAL A 36 -14.38 -1.40 -18.93
C VAL A 36 -13.54 -0.20 -19.31
N SER A 37 -14.07 0.69 -20.15
CA SER A 37 -13.46 1.99 -20.46
C SER A 37 -13.21 2.82 -19.21
N ALA A 38 -14.16 2.83 -18.25
CA ALA A 38 -13.99 3.52 -16.97
C ALA A 38 -12.90 2.89 -16.09
N MET A 39 -12.82 1.56 -16.02
CA MET A 39 -11.78 0.86 -15.26
C MET A 39 -10.38 1.11 -15.83
N VAL A 40 -10.25 1.10 -17.17
CA VAL A 40 -8.97 1.41 -17.84
C VAL A 40 -8.58 2.87 -17.60
N LEU A 41 -9.53 3.81 -17.72
CA LEU A 41 -9.27 5.22 -17.45
C LEU A 41 -8.85 5.44 -15.99
N ALA A 42 -9.47 4.74 -15.03
CA ALA A 42 -9.07 4.80 -13.62
C ALA A 42 -7.64 4.29 -13.39
N ASP A 43 -7.23 3.20 -14.04
CA ASP A 43 -5.85 2.71 -13.97
C ASP A 43 -4.85 3.71 -14.57
N LEU A 44 -5.15 4.25 -15.76
CA LEU A 44 -4.29 5.23 -16.43
C LEU A 44 -4.13 6.52 -15.61
N LEU A 45 -5.21 7.06 -15.06
CA LEU A 45 -5.18 8.24 -14.20
C LEU A 45 -4.41 7.98 -12.90
N SER A 46 -4.52 6.78 -12.33
CA SER A 46 -3.75 6.39 -11.15
C SER A 46 -2.25 6.35 -11.43
N ARG A 47 -1.86 5.87 -12.62
CA ARG A 47 -0.46 5.79 -13.05
C ARG A 47 0.12 7.15 -13.41
N GLU A 48 -0.64 8.02 -14.09
CA GLU A 48 -0.21 9.37 -14.49
C GLU A 48 -0.05 10.29 -13.29
N SER A 49 -0.94 10.18 -12.30
CA SER A 49 -0.89 11.03 -11.10
C SER A 49 0.30 10.71 -10.18
N GLY A 50 1.06 9.63 -10.44
CA GLY A 50 2.05 9.09 -9.51
C GLY A 50 1.45 8.68 -8.16
N ALA A 51 0.12 8.65 -8.08
CA ALA A 51 -0.63 8.32 -6.87
C ALA A 51 -0.53 6.80 -6.69
N ARG A 52 0.56 6.36 -6.06
CA ARG A 52 0.62 5.04 -5.45
C ARG A 52 -0.66 4.93 -4.62
N LEU A 53 -1.57 4.01 -5.00
CA LEU A 53 -2.79 3.71 -4.24
C LEU A 53 -2.46 3.82 -2.75
N PRO A 54 -3.23 4.57 -1.95
CA PRO A 54 -2.90 4.77 -0.55
C PRO A 54 -2.68 3.40 0.08
N ARG A 55 -1.41 3.05 0.35
CA ARG A 55 -1.04 1.76 0.92
C ARG A 55 -1.90 1.60 2.15
N ALA A 56 -2.68 0.51 2.19
CA ALA A 56 -3.70 0.27 3.20
C ALA A 56 -3.13 0.65 4.57
N GLN A 57 -3.57 1.81 5.08
CA GLN A 57 -3.02 2.31 6.33
C GLN A 57 -3.48 1.36 7.42
N ALA A 58 -2.56 0.92 8.27
CA ALA A 58 -2.88 0.13 9.44
C ALA A 58 -4.07 0.78 10.16
N PRO A 59 -5.14 0.04 10.48
CA PRO A 59 -6.28 0.62 11.14
C PRO A 59 -5.79 1.30 12.43
N GLY A 60 -6.10 2.59 12.57
CA GLY A 60 -5.61 3.47 13.63
C GLY A 60 -6.06 3.02 15.02
N ARG A 61 -6.13 3.89 16.03
CA ARG A 61 -6.77 3.49 17.30
C ARG A 61 -8.30 3.56 17.14
N ALA A 62 -9.04 2.64 17.79
CA ALA A 62 -10.49 2.71 17.84
C ALA A 62 -10.94 4.07 18.45
N PRO A 63 -12.03 4.68 17.97
CA PRO A 63 -12.47 5.98 18.44
C PRO A 63 -12.87 5.96 19.92
N GLU A 64 -12.59 7.05 20.63
CA GLU A 64 -13.01 7.21 22.02
C GLU A 64 -14.54 7.20 22.12
N GLY A 65 -15.09 6.37 23.00
CA GLY A 65 -16.53 6.20 23.16
C GLY A 65 -17.19 5.16 22.22
N ALA A 66 -16.42 4.47 21.38
CA ALA A 66 -16.92 3.38 20.55
C ALA A 66 -17.67 2.32 21.39
N SER A 67 -18.80 1.81 20.88
CA SER A 67 -19.48 0.65 21.44
C SER A 67 -18.57 -0.58 21.44
N GLU A 68 -18.90 -1.60 22.26
CA GLU A 68 -18.11 -2.84 22.28
C GLU A 68 -18.03 -3.51 20.90
N VAL A 69 -19.14 -3.50 20.14
CA VAL A 69 -19.18 -4.05 18.79
C VAL A 69 -18.24 -3.29 17.84
N GLU A 70 -18.19 -1.96 17.93
CA GLU A 70 -17.27 -1.14 17.12
C GLU A 70 -15.82 -1.38 17.50
N ARG A 71 -15.51 -1.50 18.80
CA ARG A 71 -14.16 -1.85 19.27
C ARG A 71 -13.69 -3.22 18.77
N LEU A 72 -14.58 -4.21 18.80
CA LEU A 72 -14.28 -5.55 18.29
C LEU A 72 -14.06 -5.55 16.78
N ARG A 73 -14.93 -4.89 16.01
CA ARG A 73 -14.74 -4.73 14.55
C ARG A 73 -13.42 -4.05 14.22
N HIS A 74 -13.06 -3.03 14.98
CA HIS A 74 -11.80 -2.33 14.82
C HIS A 74 -10.59 -3.23 15.11
N THR A 75 -10.66 -4.00 16.20
CA THR A 75 -9.63 -4.98 16.57
C THR A 75 -9.47 -6.05 15.49
N ILE A 76 -10.57 -6.56 14.95
CA ILE A 76 -10.55 -7.53 13.85
C ILE A 76 -9.83 -6.94 12.64
N ALA A 77 -10.18 -5.72 12.22
CA ALA A 77 -9.50 -5.07 11.10
C ALA A 77 -7.99 -4.90 11.36
N GLN A 78 -7.59 -4.54 12.58
CA GLN A 78 -6.17 -4.43 12.95
C GLN A 78 -5.44 -5.76 12.85
N LEU A 79 -6.07 -6.84 13.33
CA LEU A 79 -5.50 -8.18 13.28
C LEU A 79 -5.40 -8.68 11.85
N GLU A 80 -6.44 -8.50 11.04
CA GLU A 80 -6.43 -8.83 9.61
C GLU A 80 -5.29 -8.11 8.88
N HIS A 81 -5.14 -6.80 9.14
CA HIS A 81 -4.04 -6.02 8.58
C HIS A 81 -2.67 -6.54 9.04
N ALA A 82 -2.50 -6.83 10.34
CA ALA A 82 -1.25 -7.35 10.88
C ALA A 82 -0.88 -8.72 10.30
N LEU A 83 -1.86 -9.60 10.11
CA LEU A 83 -1.66 -10.92 9.50
C LEU A 83 -1.24 -10.79 8.04
N HIS A 84 -1.92 -9.94 7.26
CA HIS A 84 -1.55 -9.69 5.87
C HIS A 84 -0.13 -9.11 5.77
N SER A 85 0.17 -8.11 6.58
CA SER A 85 1.51 -7.51 6.64
C SER A 85 2.58 -8.55 6.98
N ARG A 86 2.31 -9.49 7.88
CA ARG A 86 3.27 -10.53 8.24
C ARG A 86 3.57 -11.45 7.07
N VAL A 87 2.56 -11.92 6.34
CA VAL A 87 2.76 -12.82 5.19
C VAL A 87 3.70 -12.18 4.17
N VAL A 88 3.48 -10.91 3.82
CA VAL A 88 4.33 -10.19 2.86
C VAL A 88 5.76 -10.03 3.36
N VAL A 89 5.96 -9.74 4.65
CA VAL A 89 7.30 -9.64 5.24
C VAL A 89 8.02 -10.99 5.20
N GLU A 90 7.36 -12.09 5.55
CA GLU A 90 7.96 -13.44 5.47
C GLU A 90 8.31 -13.83 4.02
N GLN A 91 7.46 -13.48 3.05
CA GLN A 91 7.77 -13.69 1.63
C GLN A 91 9.00 -12.91 1.18
N ALA A 92 9.09 -11.63 1.55
CA ALA A 92 10.26 -10.81 1.25
C ALA A 92 11.54 -11.35 1.89
N ILE A 93 11.45 -11.85 3.13
CA ILE A 93 12.57 -12.55 3.80
C ILE A 93 13.01 -13.76 2.97
N GLY A 94 12.05 -14.59 2.52
CA GLY A 94 12.34 -15.75 1.67
C GLY A 94 13.02 -15.37 0.36
N VAL A 95 12.52 -14.34 -0.34
CA VAL A 95 13.13 -13.83 -1.59
C VAL A 95 14.57 -13.37 -1.36
N LEU A 96 14.83 -12.60 -0.29
CA LEU A 96 16.18 -12.10 0.00
C LEU A 96 17.12 -13.21 0.45
N ALA A 97 16.64 -14.14 1.28
CA ALA A 97 17.42 -15.28 1.76
C ALA A 97 17.88 -16.17 0.60
N GLU A 98 16.98 -16.47 -0.33
CA GLU A 98 17.27 -17.26 -1.53
C GLU A 98 18.21 -16.51 -2.49
N ARG A 99 17.84 -15.29 -2.89
CA ARG A 99 18.60 -14.47 -3.84
C ARG A 99 20.06 -14.26 -3.43
N HIS A 100 20.30 -14.07 -2.13
CA HIS A 100 21.62 -13.72 -1.59
C HIS A 100 22.28 -14.84 -0.80
N THR A 101 21.69 -16.04 -0.78
CA THR A 101 22.20 -17.20 -0.03
C THR A 101 22.53 -16.85 1.42
N MET A 102 21.56 -16.26 2.13
CA MET A 102 21.73 -15.83 3.53
C MET A 102 20.67 -16.42 4.45
N GLU A 103 20.97 -16.43 5.73
CA GLU A 103 20.03 -16.87 6.76
C GLU A 103 18.80 -15.93 6.82
N PRO A 104 17.58 -16.46 7.04
CA PRO A 104 16.36 -15.66 7.13
C PRO A 104 16.44 -14.52 8.15
N ARG A 105 17.16 -14.74 9.26
CA ARG A 105 17.39 -13.71 10.28
C ARG A 105 18.22 -12.55 9.75
N GLU A 106 19.23 -12.82 8.92
CA GLU A 106 20.05 -11.78 8.30
C GLU A 106 19.23 -10.99 7.26
N ALA A 107 18.45 -11.69 6.44
CA ALA A 107 17.55 -11.06 5.48
C ALA A 107 16.56 -10.10 6.16
N PHE A 108 15.96 -10.52 7.29
CA PHE A 108 15.07 -9.65 8.05
C PHE A 108 15.76 -8.40 8.61
N GLU A 109 16.96 -8.53 9.19
CA GLU A 109 17.69 -7.36 9.72
C GLU A 109 18.10 -6.40 8.60
N ARG A 110 18.46 -6.90 7.41
CA ARG A 110 18.74 -6.04 6.24
C ARG A 110 17.50 -5.29 5.79
N LEU A 111 16.37 -6.00 5.64
CA LEU A 111 15.09 -5.39 5.29
C LEU A 111 14.69 -4.31 6.31
N ARG A 112 14.86 -4.60 7.61
CA ARG A 112 14.56 -3.66 8.71
C ARG A 112 15.49 -2.45 8.71
N SER A 113 16.79 -2.66 8.50
CA SER A 113 17.78 -1.59 8.42
C SER A 113 17.49 -0.66 7.24
N SER A 114 17.24 -1.23 6.07
CA SER A 114 16.91 -0.51 4.83
C SER A 114 15.59 0.28 4.94
N ALA A 115 14.58 -0.29 5.60
CA ALA A 115 13.33 0.41 5.88
C ALA A 115 13.54 1.58 6.85
N ARG A 116 14.30 1.35 7.93
CA ARG A 116 14.58 2.37 8.96
C ARG A 116 15.39 3.54 8.41
N SER A 117 16.45 3.28 7.64
CA SER A 117 17.28 4.34 7.04
C SER A 117 16.49 5.25 6.09
N ARG A 118 15.40 4.74 5.52
CA ARG A 118 14.50 5.46 4.61
C ARG A 118 13.25 6.03 5.28
N GLY A 119 13.06 5.82 6.59
CA GLY A 119 11.83 6.20 7.29
C GLY A 119 10.58 5.51 6.72
N ARG A 120 10.73 4.33 6.10
CA ARG A 120 9.63 3.55 5.51
C ARG A 120 9.20 2.43 6.45
N LYS A 121 7.94 2.00 6.35
CA LYS A 121 7.49 0.79 7.07
C LYS A 121 8.14 -0.44 6.43
N VAL A 122 8.50 -1.42 7.25
CA VAL A 122 9.08 -2.70 6.80
C VAL A 122 8.16 -3.41 5.81
N ALA A 123 6.85 -3.44 6.09
CA ALA A 123 5.83 -4.03 5.21
C ALA A 123 5.80 -3.38 3.82
N ASP A 124 5.97 -2.05 3.77
CA ASP A 124 5.95 -1.30 2.51
C ASP A 124 7.18 -1.61 1.65
N LEU A 125 8.32 -1.89 2.27
CA LEU A 125 9.55 -2.27 1.56
C LEU A 125 9.53 -3.76 1.20
N ALA A 126 8.91 -4.59 2.02
CA ALA A 126 8.67 -6.00 1.74
C ALA A 126 7.84 -6.20 0.46
N LEU A 127 6.81 -5.36 0.25
CA LEU A 127 6.04 -5.36 -1.01
C LEU A 127 6.94 -5.14 -2.23
N ASP A 128 7.82 -4.13 -2.19
CA ASP A 128 8.73 -3.84 -3.30
C ASP A 128 9.66 -5.04 -3.58
N VAL A 129 10.14 -5.73 -2.53
CA VAL A 129 10.99 -6.93 -2.63
C VAL A 129 10.25 -8.11 -3.26
N VAL A 130 9.01 -8.37 -2.84
CA VAL A 130 8.20 -9.44 -3.44
C VAL A 130 7.91 -9.11 -4.90
N GLU A 131 7.59 -7.87 -5.23
CA GLU A 131 7.34 -7.43 -6.60
C GLU A 131 8.60 -7.55 -7.49
N SER A 132 9.79 -7.27 -6.97
CA SER A 132 11.05 -7.43 -7.73
C SER A 132 11.43 -8.88 -8.01
N SER A 133 10.78 -9.85 -7.37
CA SER A 133 10.96 -11.27 -7.68
C SER A 133 10.27 -11.68 -8.99
N THR A 134 9.23 -10.96 -9.42
CA THR A 134 8.47 -11.26 -10.64
C THR A 134 8.57 -10.16 -11.70
N SER A 135 9.01 -8.95 -11.31
CA SER A 135 9.19 -7.81 -12.18
C SER A 135 10.62 -7.25 -12.07
N PRO A 136 11.47 -7.42 -13.10
CA PRO A 136 12.83 -6.87 -13.12
C PRO A 136 12.89 -5.33 -13.10
N LEU A 137 11.76 -4.65 -13.33
CA LEU A 137 11.67 -3.20 -13.36
C LEU A 137 11.51 -2.58 -11.96
N THR A 138 11.22 -3.39 -10.95
CA THR A 138 11.09 -2.92 -9.56
C THR A 138 12.47 -2.82 -8.94
N ALA A 139 13.06 -1.62 -9.01
CA ALA A 139 14.35 -1.34 -8.41
C ALA A 139 14.29 -1.40 -6.88
N LEU A 140 15.17 -2.19 -6.27
CA LEU A 140 15.34 -2.20 -4.83
C LEU A 140 16.48 -1.27 -4.40
N PRO A 141 16.49 -0.87 -3.12
CA PRO A 141 17.69 -0.36 -2.47
C PRO A 141 18.94 -1.19 -2.76
N ASP A 142 20.08 -0.53 -3.04
CA ASP A 142 21.36 -1.20 -3.28
C ASP A 142 21.73 -2.21 -2.19
N GLU A 143 21.44 -1.91 -0.91
CA GLU A 143 21.72 -2.85 0.19
C GLU A 143 20.84 -4.11 0.22
N LEU A 144 19.71 -4.10 -0.51
CA LEU A 144 18.82 -5.24 -0.69
C LEU A 144 19.05 -5.96 -2.02
N ASP A 145 19.64 -5.29 -3.01
CA ASP A 145 20.07 -5.90 -4.29
C ASP A 145 21.51 -6.41 -4.26
N ALA A 146 22.35 -5.94 -3.35
CA ALA A 146 23.74 -6.35 -3.23
C ALA A 146 23.90 -7.65 -2.42
N SER A 147 24.61 -8.62 -3.01
CA SER A 147 25.12 -9.80 -2.31
C SER A 147 26.14 -9.36 -1.23
N PRO A 148 26.15 -9.95 -0.03
CA PRO A 148 27.22 -9.69 0.93
C PRO A 148 28.58 -9.87 0.26
N GLY A 149 29.44 -8.84 0.31
CA GLY A 149 30.85 -9.02 0.00
C GLY A 149 31.44 -10.14 0.87
N PRO A 150 32.41 -10.92 0.35
CA PRO A 150 32.97 -12.05 1.09
C PRO A 150 33.54 -11.56 2.43
N ARG A 151 33.13 -12.21 3.53
CA ARG A 151 33.68 -12.01 4.87
C ARG A 151 35.03 -12.70 5.01
#